data_AF-A0A7V2SYK4-F1
#
_entry.id   AF-A0A7V2SYK4-F1
#
_cell.length_a   1.000
_cell.length_b   1.000
_cell.length_c   1.000
_cell.angle_alpha   90.00
_cell.angle_beta   90.00
_cell.angle_gamma   90.00
#
_symmetry.space_group_name_H-M   'P 1'
#
loop_
_entity.id
_entity.type
_entity.pdbx_description
1 polymer ?
#
loop_
_entity_poly.entity_id
_entity_poly.type
_entity_poly.pdbx_seq_one_letter_code
_entity_poly.pdbx_strand_id
1 'polypeptide(L)' 'MKERLEEPHVHSCRLSGFENHYKIKLRASGYRLVYEVIEEEICVLVIAVGKRERNLVYKKARKRKK' A
#
# COMPACT_ATOMS: atom_id res chain seq x y z
N MET A 1 5.94 0.08 -10.23
CA MET A 1 5.25 1.29 -9.71
C MET A 1 4.45 1.96 -10.81
N LYS A 2 4.99 2.12 -12.03
CA LYS A 2 4.25 2.59 -13.22
C LYS A 2 2.89 1.90 -13.41
N GLU A 3 2.85 0.57 -13.33
CA GLU A 3 1.59 -0.20 -13.43
C GLU A 3 0.48 0.24 -12.46
N ARG A 4 0.80 0.76 -11.28
CA ARG A 4 -0.22 1.20 -10.30
C ARG A 4 -0.74 2.60 -10.56
N LEU A 5 -0.11 3.34 -11.46
CA LEU A 5 -0.65 4.61 -11.95
C LEU A 5 -1.70 4.37 -13.04
N GLU A 6 -1.59 3.27 -13.79
CA GLU A 6 -2.57 2.87 -14.81
C GLU A 6 -3.73 2.08 -14.17
N GLU A 7 -3.42 1.10 -13.33
CA GLU A 7 -4.43 0.31 -12.60
C GLU A 7 -4.14 0.29 -11.09
N PRO A 8 -4.64 1.29 -10.34
CA PRO A 8 -4.36 1.42 -8.91
C PRO A 8 -5.11 0.38 -8.05
N HIS A 9 -6.31 -0.06 -8.47
CA HIS A 9 -7.18 -0.98 -7.73
C HIS A 9 -6.83 -2.46 -7.96
N VAL A 10 -5.72 -2.93 -7.37
CA VAL A 10 -5.33 -4.34 -7.48
C VAL A 10 -5.96 -5.16 -6.36
N HIS A 11 -7.14 -5.74 -6.59
CA HIS A 11 -7.92 -6.47 -5.57
C HIS A 11 -7.14 -7.57 -4.84
N SER A 12 -6.30 -8.34 -5.55
CA SER A 12 -5.45 -9.38 -4.96
C SER A 12 -4.41 -8.83 -3.95
N CYS A 13 -4.12 -7.54 -4.03
CA CYS A 13 -3.17 -6.83 -3.18
C CYS A 13 -3.84 -6.01 -2.06
N ARG A 14 -5.18 -5.99 -1.98
CA ARG A 14 -5.93 -5.26 -0.97
C ARG A 14 -5.55 -5.71 0.44
N LEU A 15 -5.46 -4.76 1.37
CA LEU A 15 -5.24 -5.05 2.78
C LEU A 15 -6.56 -5.39 3.48
N SER A 16 -6.61 -6.53 4.16
CA SER A 16 -7.77 -6.93 4.95
C SER A 16 -8.02 -5.94 6.09
N GLY A 17 -9.27 -5.50 6.24
CA GLY A 17 -9.67 -4.49 7.23
C GLY A 17 -9.31 -3.06 6.84
N PHE A 18 -8.92 -2.82 5.59
CA PHE A 18 -8.69 -1.48 5.04
C PHE A 18 -9.52 -1.29 3.77
N GLU A 19 -10.13 -0.12 3.67
CA GLU A 19 -10.77 0.37 2.46
C GLU A 19 -9.75 1.07 1.57
N ASN A 20 -9.75 0.79 0.27
CA ASN A 20 -8.88 1.39 -0.74
C ASN A 20 -7.37 1.36 -0.48
N HIS A 21 -6.91 0.50 0.43
CA HIS A 21 -5.48 0.30 0.67
C HIS A 21 -4.96 -1.00 0.07
N TYR A 22 -3.81 -0.92 -0.56
CA TYR A 22 -3.19 -2.02 -1.29
C TYR A 22 -1.70 -2.11 -0.95
N LYS A 23 -1.10 -3.29 -1.17
CA LYS A 23 0.31 -3.53 -0.90
C LYS A 23 1.10 -3.85 -2.16
N ILE A 24 2.31 -3.31 -2.27
CA ILE A 24 3.31 -3.73 -3.25
C ILE A 24 4.41 -4.50 -2.51
N LYS A 25 4.74 -5.69 -3.00
CA LYS A 25 5.87 -6.49 -2.51
C LYS A 25 7.12 -6.12 -3.31
N LEU A 26 8.01 -5.31 -2.74
CA LEU A 26 9.30 -4.97 -3.34
C LEU A 26 10.30 -6.10 -3.04
N ARG A 27 10.18 -7.21 -3.80
CA ARG A 27 10.87 -8.47 -3.51
C ARG A 27 12.40 -8.33 -3.54
N ALA A 28 12.94 -7.63 -4.54
CA ALA A 28 14.39 -7.46 -4.71
C ALA A 28 15.05 -6.80 -3.49
N SER A 29 14.35 -5.87 -2.84
CA SER A 29 14.87 -5.15 -1.67
C SER A 29 14.43 -5.76 -0.33
N GLY A 30 13.46 -6.68 -0.33
CA GLY A 30 12.88 -7.22 0.90
C GLY A 30 11.91 -6.26 1.61
N TYR A 31 11.27 -5.34 0.87
CA TYR A 31 10.36 -4.33 1.42
C TYR A 31 8.90 -4.58 1.04
N ARG A 32 8.01 -3.91 1.79
CA ARG A 32 6.60 -3.74 1.43
C ARG A 32 6.28 -2.26 1.42
N LEU A 33 5.54 -1.85 0.40
CA LEU A 33 4.94 -0.53 0.29
C LEU A 33 3.43 -0.70 0.45
N VAL A 34 2.80 0.18 1.22
CA VAL A 34 1.35 0.29 1.37
C VAL A 34 0.93 1.63 0.82
N TYR A 35 -0.04 1.60 -0.08
CA TYR A 35 -0.62 2.79 -0.68
C TYR A 35 -2.13 2.78 -0.54
N GLU A 36 -2.70 3.96 -0.58
CA GLU A 36 -4.14 4.24 -0.66
C GLU A 36 -4.45 4.82 -2.04
N VAL A 37 -5.64 4.50 -2.56
CA VAL A 37 -6.16 5.08 -3.80
C VAL A 37 -7.25 6.06 -3.41
N ILE A 38 -7.07 7.32 -3.78
CA ILE A 38 -8.04 8.38 -3.58
C ILE A 38 -8.72 8.62 -4.93
N GLU A 39 -9.95 8.12 -5.07
CA GLU A 39 -10.71 8.20 -6.33
C GLU A 39 -11.06 9.64 -6.70
N GLU A 40 -11.36 10.49 -5.72
CA GLU A 40 -11.70 11.91 -5.94
C GLU A 40 -10.56 12.72 -6.57
N GLU A 41 -9.31 12.38 -6.25
CA GLU A 41 -8.13 13.13 -6.71
C GLU A 41 -7.31 12.36 -7.76
N ILE A 42 -7.73 11.15 -8.15
CA ILE A 42 -6.99 10.24 -9.06
C ILE A 42 -5.52 10.08 -8.60
N CYS A 43 -5.32 9.97 -7.28
CA CYS A 43 -3.99 9.97 -6.68
C CYS A 43 -3.70 8.68 -5.91
N VAL A 44 -2.44 8.24 -5.97
CA VAL A 44 -1.90 7.10 -5.20
C VAL A 44 -1.07 7.63 -4.03
N LEU A 45 -1.63 7.57 -2.82
CA LEU A 45 -0.97 8.04 -1.62
C LEU A 45 -0.15 6.94 -0.96
N VAL A 46 1.15 7.14 -0.79
CA VAL A 46 2.02 6.16 -0.10
C VAL A 46 1.94 6.35 1.42
N ILE A 47 1.26 5.43 2.12
CA ILE A 47 1.02 5.49 3.56
C ILE A 47 2.24 5.00 4.37
N ALA A 48 2.86 3.91 3.91
CA ALA A 48 3.99 3.32 4.61
C ALA A 48 4.89 2.52 3.67
N VAL A 49 6.19 2.65 3.88
CA VAL A 49 7.22 1.80 3.28
C VAL A 49 8.06 1.21 4.42
N GLY A 50 8.42 -0.07 4.31
CA GLY A 50 9.40 -0.65 5.23
C GLY A 50 9.77 -2.09 4.93
N LYS A 51 10.80 -2.56 5.63
CA LYS A 51 11.30 -3.93 5.50
C LYS A 51 10.24 -4.96 5.88
N ARG A 52 10.39 -6.17 5.36
CA ARG A 52 9.54 -7.32 5.69
C ARG A 52 9.84 -7.87 7.10
N GLU A 53 9.57 -7.06 8.11
CA GLU A 53 9.84 -7.39 9.51
C GLU A 53 8.54 -7.47 10.29
N ARG A 54 8.19 -8.67 10.77
CA ARG A 54 7.10 -8.93 11.74
C ARG A 54 5.84 -8.05 11.60
N ASN A 55 5.39 -7.82 10.36
CA ASN A 55 4.22 -6.99 10.04
C ASN A 55 4.30 -5.51 10.48
N LEU A 56 5.49 -4.98 10.77
CA LEU A 56 5.70 -3.59 11.22
C LEU A 56 5.15 -2.55 10.23
N VAL A 57 5.29 -2.79 8.92
CA VAL A 57 4.77 -1.89 7.88
C VAL A 57 3.25 -1.73 7.99
N TYR A 58 2.53 -2.82 8.24
CA TYR A 58 1.08 -2.77 8.39
C TYR A 58 0.66 -2.07 9.69
N LYS A 59 1.40 -2.29 10.79
CA LYS A 59 1.18 -1.55 12.05
C LYS A 59 1.39 -0.04 11.84
N LYS A 60 2.43 0.35 11.13
CA LYS A 60 2.71 1.75 10.77
C LYS A 60 1.61 2.33 9.88
N ALA A 61 1.17 1.59 8.85
CA ALA A 61 0.08 2.01 7.99
C ALA A 61 -1.21 2.24 8.78
N ARG A 62 -1.56 1.32 9.69
CA ARG A 62 -2.75 1.42 10.54
C ARG A 62 -2.75 2.63 11.48
N LYS A 63 -1.57 3.08 11.93
CA LYS A 63 -1.42 4.29 12.76
C LYS A 63 -1.51 5.61 11.98
N ARG A 64 -1.26 5.56 10.66
CA ARG A 64 -1.22 6.75 9.79
C ARG A 64 -2.52 6.95 9.02
N LYS A 65 -3.41 5.96 9.07
CA LYS A 65 -4.79 6.14 8.61
C LYS A 65 -5.42 7.25 9.45
N LYS A 66 -5.91 8.28 8.78
CA LYS A 66 -6.89 9.21 9.36
C LYS A 66 -8.20 8.48 9.58
#